data_AF-A0A495P1L3-F1
#
_entry.id   AF-A0A495P1L3-F1
#
_cell.length_a   1.000
_cell.length_b   1.000
_cell.length_c   1.000
_cell.angle_alpha   90.00
_cell.angle_beta   90.00
_cell.angle_gamma   90.00
#
_symmetry.space_group_name_H-M   'P 1'
#
loop_
_entity.id
_entity.type
_entity.pdbx_description
1 polymer ?
#
loop_
_entity_poly.entity_id
_entity_poly.type
_entity_poly.pdbx_seq_one_letter_code
_entity_poly.pdbx_strand_id
1 'polypeptide(L)'
;MEFLNNKKYKLFGLVLFVILAYFISSKTEKVKNNEFSQNSEETEATIIDYQIKGAGAGLDHIITFEYQIDNQFYQKTVNTSIWFTNCYESRECIGKIFILYYKSDNPNDVRIDFNRPIRNFSKIKKIDS
;
A
#
# COMPACT_ATOMS: atom_id res chain seq x y z
N MET A 1 40.12 28.89 22.14
CA MET A 1 38.90 28.15 21.75
C MET A 1 37.81 28.44 22.78
N GLU A 2 37.08 29.55 22.60
CA GLU A 2 35.95 29.95 23.49
C GLU A 2 34.64 30.13 22.70
N PHE A 3 34.48 29.39 21.61
CA PHE A 3 33.17 29.20 21.02
C PHE A 3 32.55 28.02 21.75
N LEU A 4 31.54 28.27 22.61
CA LEU A 4 30.44 27.35 23.00
C LEU A 4 29.96 27.57 24.46
N ASN A 5 29.63 28.80 24.86
CA ASN A 5 28.79 28.97 26.07
C ASN A 5 27.75 30.08 25.96
N ASN A 6 27.03 30.13 24.84
CA ASN A 6 25.86 30.99 24.71
C ASN A 6 24.64 30.12 24.38
N LYS A 7 23.67 30.08 25.30
CA LYS A 7 22.42 29.28 25.18
C LYS A 7 21.70 29.48 23.83
N LYS A 8 21.88 30.65 23.21
CA LYS A 8 21.35 30.99 21.88
C LYS A 8 21.92 30.11 20.76
N TYR A 9 23.21 29.76 20.79
CA TYR A 9 23.82 28.91 19.76
C TYR A 9 23.42 27.43 19.91
N LYS A 10 23.16 26.97 21.15
CA LYS A 10 22.62 25.62 21.40
C LYS A 10 21.20 25.47 20.84
N LEU A 11 20.37 26.50 20.99
CA LEU A 11 19.01 26.52 20.44
C LEU A 11 19.03 26.54 18.91
N PHE A 12 19.89 27.38 18.32
CA PHE A 12 20.02 27.47 16.87
C PHE A 12 20.52 26.16 16.24
N GLY A 13 21.51 25.49 16.86
CA GLY A 13 21.99 24.19 16.42
C GLY A 13 20.91 23.09 16.46
N LEU A 14 20.06 23.11 17.49
CA LEU A 14 18.97 22.12 17.62
C LEU A 14 17.90 22.32 16.54
N VAL A 15 17.52 23.56 16.25
CA VAL A 15 16.57 23.87 15.16
C VAL A 15 17.14 23.44 13.81
N LEU A 16 18.42 23.73 13.55
CA LEU A 16 19.09 23.34 12.30
C LEU A 16 19.12 21.81 12.14
N PHE A 17 19.37 21.08 13.23
CA PHE A 17 19.37 19.61 13.24
C PHE A 17 17.99 19.02 12.94
N VAL A 18 16.92 19.58 13.51
CA VAL A 18 15.54 19.14 13.24
C VAL A 18 15.17 19.38 11.77
N ILE A 19 15.56 20.52 11.20
CA ILE A 19 15.34 20.83 9.78
C ILE A 19 16.08 19.82 8.89
N LEU A 20 17.36 19.57 9.18
CA LEU A 20 18.16 18.57 8.46
C LEU A 20 17.55 17.16 8.55
N ALA A 21 17.11 16.73 9.73
CA ALA A 21 16.46 15.44 9.92
C ALA A 21 15.18 15.32 9.09
N TYR A 22 14.36 16.37 9.05
CA TYR A 22 13.15 16.42 8.21
C TYR A 22 13.46 16.31 6.72
N PHE A 23 14.47 17.03 6.23
CA PHE A 23 14.89 16.97 4.83
C PHE A 23 15.42 15.58 4.43
N ILE A 24 16.15 14.91 5.32
CA ILE A 24 16.64 13.54 5.07
C ILE A 24 15.46 12.56 5.02
N SER A 25 14.57 12.60 6.00
CA SER A 25 13.39 11.72 6.07
C SER A 25 12.47 11.85 4.84
N SER A 26 12.22 13.08 4.38
CA SER A 26 11.35 13.33 3.22
C SER A 26 11.91 12.80 1.89
N LYS A 27 13.23 12.66 1.75
CA LYS A 27 13.84 12.06 0.55
C LYS A 27 13.68 10.55 0.51
N THR A 28 13.80 9.87 1.65
CA THR A 28 13.67 8.41 1.76
C THR A 28 12.31 7.87 1.29
N GLU A 29 11.21 8.58 1.54
CA GLU A 29 9.88 8.16 1.06
C GLU A 29 9.73 8.30 -0.46
N LYS A 30 10.32 9.33 -1.05
CA LYS A 30 10.29 9.54 -2.51
C LYS A 30 11.12 8.50 -3.26
N VAL A 31 12.24 8.07 -2.69
CA VAL A 31 13.08 7.00 -3.29
C VAL A 31 12.34 5.67 -3.31
N LYS A 32 11.68 5.26 -2.21
CA LYS A 32 10.91 4.00 -2.17
C LYS A 32 9.79 3.93 -3.21
N ASN A 33 9.10 5.06 -3.45
CA ASN A 33 8.05 5.11 -4.48
C ASN A 33 8.61 5.07 -5.91
N ASN A 34 9.80 5.62 -6.15
CA ASN A 34 10.44 5.58 -7.47
C ASN A 34 11.13 4.23 -7.76
N GLU A 35 11.70 3.56 -6.76
CA GLU A 35 12.37 2.26 -6.94
C GLU A 35 11.39 1.17 -7.37
N PHE A 36 10.16 1.20 -6.86
CA PHE A 36 9.15 0.21 -7.24
C PHE A 36 8.75 0.32 -8.73
N SER A 37 8.90 1.50 -9.33
CA SER A 37 8.55 1.77 -10.73
C SER A 37 9.56 1.22 -11.74
N GLN A 38 10.83 1.03 -11.36
CA GLN A 38 11.89 0.69 -12.33
C GLN A 38 12.17 -0.80 -12.46
N ASN A 39 11.86 -1.60 -11.44
CA ASN A 39 12.17 -3.04 -11.40
C ASN A 39 10.97 -3.88 -10.95
N SER A 40 9.76 -3.48 -11.33
CA SER A 40 8.57 -4.29 -11.06
C SER A 40 8.05 -4.98 -12.31
N GLU A 41 7.56 -6.19 -12.11
CA GLU A 41 6.80 -6.95 -13.09
C GLU A 41 5.31 -6.95 -12.72
N GLU A 42 4.44 -7.12 -13.71
CA GLU A 42 2.99 -7.15 -13.54
C GLU A 42 2.46 -8.59 -13.47
N THR A 43 1.52 -8.84 -12.57
CA THR A 43 0.70 -10.06 -12.51
C THR A 43 -0.72 -9.71 -12.07
N GLU A 44 -1.61 -10.69 -12.07
CA GLU A 44 -3.00 -10.55 -11.64
C GLU A 44 -3.12 -10.94 -10.16
N ALA A 45 -3.81 -10.11 -9.38
CA ALA A 45 -4.17 -10.41 -8.00
C ALA A 45 -5.68 -10.46 -7.82
N THR A 46 -6.17 -11.52 -7.19
CA THR A 46 -7.58 -11.72 -6.89
C THR A 46 -7.83 -11.46 -5.40
N ILE A 47 -8.79 -10.61 -5.08
CA ILE A 47 -9.21 -10.42 -3.68
C ILE A 47 -9.92 -11.68 -3.20
N ILE A 48 -9.42 -12.28 -2.12
CA ILE A 48 -9.96 -13.52 -1.54
C ILE A 48 -10.64 -13.31 -0.20
N ASP A 49 -10.29 -12.24 0.52
CA ASP A 49 -10.93 -11.90 1.80
C ASP A 49 -10.97 -10.38 2.02
N TYR A 50 -11.92 -9.99 2.86
CA TYR A 50 -12.12 -8.62 3.32
C TYR A 50 -12.53 -8.62 4.79
N GLN A 51 -11.90 -7.78 5.59
CA GLN A 51 -12.23 -7.59 7.00
C GLN A 51 -12.27 -6.10 7.32
N ILE A 52 -13.09 -5.73 8.29
CA ILE A 52 -12.98 -4.44 8.94
C ILE A 52 -12.46 -4.66 10.35
N LYS A 53 -11.45 -3.88 10.76
CA LYS A 53 -11.01 -3.79 12.15
C LYS A 53 -11.15 -2.37 12.66
N GLY A 54 -11.43 -2.23 13.95
CA GLY A 54 -11.62 -0.94 14.61
C GLY A 54 -13.08 -0.63 14.96
N ALA A 55 -13.29 0.50 15.63
CA ALA A 55 -14.60 0.98 16.05
C ALA A 55 -14.70 2.51 15.83
N GLY A 56 -15.89 3.00 15.45
CA GLY A 56 -16.12 4.43 15.23
C GLY A 56 -15.49 4.95 13.93
N ALA A 57 -14.84 6.12 13.96
CA ALA A 57 -14.28 6.80 12.79
C ALA A 57 -12.93 6.23 12.29
N GLY A 58 -12.39 5.19 12.95
CA GLY A 58 -11.11 4.55 12.61
C GLY A 58 -11.31 3.11 12.15
N LEU A 59 -12.12 2.90 11.12
CA LEU A 59 -12.29 1.57 10.52
C LEU A 59 -11.14 1.33 9.52
N ASP A 60 -10.31 0.36 9.85
CA ASP A 60 -9.31 -0.18 8.94
C ASP A 60 -9.98 -1.20 8.03
N HIS A 61 -9.95 -0.97 6.71
CA HIS A 61 -10.40 -1.97 5.76
C HIS A 61 -9.22 -2.84 5.33
N ILE A 62 -9.28 -4.11 5.69
CA ILE A 62 -8.22 -5.07 5.48
C ILE A 62 -8.62 -5.94 4.30
N ILE A 63 -7.79 -5.95 3.27
CA ILE A 63 -7.97 -6.78 2.08
C ILE A 63 -6.88 -7.85 2.08
N THR A 64 -7.28 -9.09 1.84
CA THR A 64 -6.35 -10.17 1.49
C THR A 64 -6.55 -10.53 0.03
N PHE A 65 -5.46 -10.57 -0.72
CA PHE A 65 -5.45 -10.98 -2.12
C PHE A 65 -4.44 -12.10 -2.35
N GLU A 66 -4.73 -12.92 -3.35
CA GLU A 66 -3.88 -13.99 -3.86
C GLU A 66 -3.38 -13.65 -5.26
N TYR A 67 -2.16 -14.04 -5.57
CA TYR A 67 -1.53 -13.86 -6.87
C TYR A 67 -0.59 -15.03 -7.17
N GLN A 68 -0.24 -15.20 -8.44
CA GLN A 68 0.59 -16.30 -8.91
C GLN A 68 1.79 -15.77 -9.69
N ILE A 69 2.97 -16.30 -9.38
CA ILE A 69 4.24 -16.03 -10.08
C ILE A 69 4.91 -17.39 -10.30
N ASP A 70 5.30 -17.72 -11.53
CA ASP A 70 5.99 -18.97 -11.88
C ASP A 70 5.37 -20.25 -11.28
N ASN A 71 4.03 -20.37 -11.34
CA ASN A 71 3.26 -21.48 -10.77
C ASN A 71 3.25 -21.60 -9.24
N GLN A 72 3.80 -20.62 -8.52
CA GLN A 72 3.70 -20.52 -7.07
C GLN A 72 2.63 -19.50 -6.67
N PHE A 73 1.76 -19.89 -5.74
CA PHE A 73 0.74 -19.02 -5.17
C PHE A 73 1.29 -18.25 -3.97
N TYR A 74 0.94 -16.98 -3.92
CA TYR A 74 1.30 -16.05 -2.85
C TYR A 74 0.06 -15.34 -2.36
N GLN A 75 0.06 -14.94 -1.10
CA GLN A 75 -1.01 -14.15 -0.50
C GLN A 75 -0.44 -12.98 0.26
N LYS A 76 -1.14 -11.85 0.23
CA LYS A 76 -0.78 -10.69 1.04
C LYS A 76 -2.02 -10.00 1.57
N THR A 77 -1.89 -9.52 2.80
CA THR A 77 -2.91 -8.74 3.49
C THR A 77 -2.44 -7.30 3.60
N VAL A 78 -3.27 -6.36 3.17
CA VAL A 78 -3.01 -4.93 3.20
C VAL A 78 -4.13 -4.19 3.92
N ASN A 79 -3.76 -3.17 4.69
CA ASN A 79 -4.72 -2.21 5.20
C ASN A 79 -4.91 -1.10 4.15
N THR A 80 -6.16 -0.85 3.78
CA THR A 80 -6.58 0.18 2.85
C THR A 80 -7.76 0.92 3.44
N SER A 81 -7.76 2.25 3.37
CA SER A 81 -8.77 3.04 4.07
C SER A 81 -9.99 3.44 3.21
N ILE A 82 -9.89 3.44 1.87
CA ILE A 82 -10.88 4.15 1.03
C ILE A 82 -11.43 3.34 -0.15
N TRP A 83 -10.65 2.48 -0.81
CA TRP A 83 -11.11 1.86 -2.08
C TRP A 83 -12.21 0.79 -1.91
N PHE A 84 -12.46 0.32 -0.68
CA PHE A 84 -13.33 -0.82 -0.42
C PHE A 84 -14.38 -0.57 0.66
N THR A 85 -14.78 0.67 0.90
CA THR A 85 -15.83 0.98 1.88
C THR A 85 -17.13 0.23 1.57
N ASN A 86 -17.51 0.14 0.29
CA ASN A 86 -18.71 -0.59 -0.13
C ASN A 86 -18.55 -2.12 -0.09
N CYS A 87 -17.32 -2.66 0.00
CA CYS A 87 -17.13 -4.11 0.05
C CYS A 87 -17.59 -4.72 1.38
N TYR A 88 -17.63 -3.92 2.44
CA TYR A 88 -18.10 -4.41 3.74
C TYR A 88 -19.54 -4.90 3.70
N GLU A 89 -20.41 -4.13 3.06
CA GLU A 89 -21.84 -4.41 3.04
C GLU A 89 -22.17 -5.49 2.02
N SER A 90 -21.61 -5.39 0.81
CA SER A 90 -22.01 -6.27 -0.31
C SER A 90 -21.09 -7.48 -0.51
N ARG A 91 -19.89 -7.48 0.07
CA ARG A 91 -18.81 -8.45 -0.21
C ARG A 91 -18.43 -8.56 -1.70
N GLU A 92 -18.89 -7.65 -2.55
CA GLU A 92 -18.71 -7.69 -4.00
C GLU A 92 -17.25 -7.51 -4.46
N CYS A 93 -16.33 -7.13 -3.56
CA CYS A 93 -14.92 -7.08 -3.92
C CYS A 93 -14.27 -8.46 -3.97
N ILE A 94 -14.81 -9.47 -3.28
CA ILE A 94 -14.27 -10.83 -3.32
C ILE A 94 -14.38 -11.37 -4.76
N GLY A 95 -13.28 -11.91 -5.27
CA GLY A 95 -13.14 -12.37 -6.65
C GLY A 95 -12.78 -11.28 -7.66
N LYS A 96 -12.75 -9.99 -7.28
CA LYS A 96 -12.26 -8.95 -8.19
C LYS A 96 -10.77 -9.10 -8.43
N ILE A 97 -10.37 -8.89 -9.68
CA ILE A 97 -9.00 -9.03 -10.15
C ILE A 97 -8.43 -7.64 -10.42
N PHE A 98 -7.24 -7.36 -9.91
CA PHE A 98 -6.51 -6.11 -10.09
C PHE A 98 -5.10 -6.39 -10.61
N ILE A 99 -4.50 -5.36 -11.22
CA ILE A 99 -3.07 -5.39 -11.55
C ILE A 99 -2.28 -5.33 -10.25
N LEU A 100 -1.36 -6.26 -10.10
CA LEU A 100 -0.38 -6.29 -9.03
C LEU A 100 1.01 -6.20 -9.62
N TYR A 101 1.82 -5.38 -8.98
CA TYR A 101 3.22 -5.21 -9.29
C TYR A 101 4.05 -5.90 -8.22
N TYR A 102 5.07 -6.67 -8.60
CA TYR A 102 6.00 -7.34 -7.69
C TYR A 102 7.44 -7.09 -8.11
N LYS A 103 8.39 -7.18 -7.18
CA LYS A 103 9.81 -7.21 -7.53
C LYS A 103 10.27 -8.64 -7.82
N SER A 104 10.95 -8.86 -8.94
CA SER A 104 11.39 -10.19 -9.37
C SER A 104 12.41 -10.81 -8.40
N ASP A 105 13.20 -9.99 -7.69
CA ASP A 105 14.15 -10.43 -6.66
C ASP A 105 13.48 -10.72 -5.30
N ASN A 106 12.25 -10.22 -5.07
CA ASN A 106 11.46 -10.49 -3.88
C ASN A 106 9.95 -10.48 -4.20
N PRO A 107 9.39 -11.64 -4.59
CA PRO A 107 7.98 -11.79 -4.95
C PRO A 107 6.98 -11.38 -3.86
N ASN A 108 7.40 -11.22 -2.60
CA ASN A 108 6.52 -10.76 -1.50
C ASN A 108 6.44 -9.22 -1.39
N ASP A 109 7.40 -8.51 -1.98
CA ASP A 109 7.38 -7.05 -2.07
C ASP A 109 6.50 -6.62 -3.24
N VAL A 110 5.20 -6.56 -2.93
CA VAL A 110 4.16 -6.28 -3.92
C VAL A 110 3.35 -5.03 -3.60
N ARG A 111 2.83 -4.41 -4.66
CA ARG A 111 1.91 -3.28 -4.66
C ARG A 111 0.77 -3.55 -5.63
N ILE A 112 -0.46 -3.52 -5.12
CA ILE A 112 -1.66 -3.68 -5.93
C ILE A 112 -2.19 -2.31 -6.37
N ASP A 113 -2.62 -2.20 -7.63
CA ASP A 113 -3.23 -0.97 -8.16
C ASP A 113 -4.76 -1.08 -8.14
N PHE A 114 -5.35 -0.59 -7.05
CA PHE A 114 -6.80 -0.58 -6.85
C PHE A 114 -7.57 0.34 -7.82
N ASN A 115 -6.89 1.18 -8.61
CA ASN A 115 -7.53 2.02 -9.62
C ASN A 115 -7.64 1.31 -10.99
N ARG A 116 -6.99 0.15 -11.17
CA ARG A 116 -6.97 -0.61 -12.42
C ARG A 116 -7.55 -2.02 -12.26
N PRO A 117 -8.87 -2.16 -12.10
CA PRO A 117 -9.53 -3.47 -12.09
C PRO A 117 -9.49 -4.10 -13.50
N ILE A 118 -9.14 -5.38 -13.57
CA ILE A 118 -9.03 -6.14 -14.83
C ILE A 118 -10.40 -6.72 -15.23
N ARG A 119 -11.20 -7.18 -14.25
CA ARG A 119 -12.57 -7.69 -14.49
C ARG A 119 -13.52 -7.29 -13.36
N ASN A 120 -14.63 -6.65 -13.73
CA ASN A 120 -15.79 -6.45 -12.85
C ASN A 120 -16.76 -7.62 -13.07
N PHE A 121 -16.93 -8.49 -12.07
CA PHE A 121 -17.88 -9.60 -12.12
C PHE A 121 -19.36 -9.17 -11.95
N SER A 122 -19.65 -7.87 -11.87
CA SER A 122 -21.02 -7.34 -11.70
C SER A 122 -21.96 -7.58 -12.90
N LYS A 123 -21.56 -8.37 -13.91
CA LYS A 123 -22.38 -8.74 -15.07
C LYS A 123 -22.41 -10.23 -15.40
N ILE A 124 -22.19 -11.13 -14.44
CA ILE A 124 -22.38 -12.57 -14.69
C ILE A 124 -23.36 -13.20 -13.68
N LYS A 125 -24.66 -12.94 -13.91
CA LYS A 125 -25.82 -13.87 -13.83
C LYS A 125 -27.12 -13.17 -13.42
N LYS A 126 -27.80 -12.61 -14.42
CA LYS A 126 -29.25 -12.80 -14.64
C LYS A 126 -29.43 -13.24 -16.09
N ILE A 127 -28.92 -14.43 -16.41
CA ILE A 127 -29.31 -15.18 -17.60
C ILE A 127 -29.51 -16.62 -17.10
N ASP A 128 -30.74 -17.06 -17.26
CA ASP A 128 -31.30 -18.41 -17.09
C ASP A 128 -31.66 -18.88 -15.67
N SER A 129 -32.89 -18.52 -15.28
CA SER A 129 -33.87 -19.46 -14.68
C SER A 129 -35.28 -19.03 -15.08
#